data_AF-A0A661FTZ2-F1
#
_entry.id   AF-A0A661FTZ2-F1
#
_cell.length_a   1.000
_cell.length_b   1.000
_cell.length_c   1.000
_cell.angle_alpha   90.00
_cell.angle_beta   90.00
_cell.angle_gamma   90.00
#
_symmetry.space_group_name_H-M   'P 1'
#
loop_
_entity.id
_entity.type
_entity.pdbx_description
1 polymer ?
#
loop_
_entity_poly.entity_id
_entity_poly.type
_entity_poly.pdbx_seq_one_letter_code
_entity_poly.pdbx_strand_id
1 'polypeptide(L)'
;MRLEVYETSEGRVPYLDWFSGLDSTLHRAVQRRLRAIEDNDHFGKRKNLRGSLHELKFRQVIRIYFAEFDGQIVLLLGGSGKQDQDREIAKARARLKEFAGQNR
;
A
#
# COMPACT_ATOMS: atom_id res chain seq x y z
N MET A 1 2.20 12.53 7.78
CA MET A 1 1.58 12.39 6.44
C MET A 1 0.14 11.91 6.59
N ARG A 2 -0.74 12.23 5.66
CA ARG A 2 -2.12 11.67 5.64
C ARG A 2 -2.12 10.34 4.89
N LEU A 3 -2.72 9.30 5.48
CA LEU A 3 -2.98 8.04 4.80
C LEU A 3 -4.40 8.01 4.22
N GLU A 4 -4.49 7.55 2.99
CA GLU A 4 -5.73 7.27 2.29
C GLU A 4 -5.68 5.86 1.71
N VAL A 5 -6.85 5.28 1.45
CA VAL A 5 -6.97 3.99 0.78
C VAL A 5 -7.55 4.19 -0.62
N TYR A 6 -7.02 3.46 -1.59
CA TYR A 6 -7.58 3.47 -2.93
C TYR A 6 -8.90 2.69 -2.99
N GLU A 7 -9.93 3.33 -3.50
CA GLU A 7 -11.22 2.72 -3.82
C GLU A 7 -11.38 2.61 -5.34
N THR A 8 -11.77 1.42 -5.82
CA THR A 8 -12.06 1.21 -7.24
C THR A 8 -13.35 1.92 -7.65
N SER A 9 -13.59 2.07 -8.95
CA SER A 9 -14.88 2.58 -9.46
C SER A 9 -16.09 1.72 -9.11
N GLU A 10 -15.88 0.51 -8.61
CA GLU A 10 -16.92 -0.43 -8.16
C GLU A 10 -17.13 -0.39 -6.64
N GLY A 11 -16.45 0.51 -5.92
CA GLY A 11 -16.54 0.64 -4.46
C GLY A 11 -15.74 -0.39 -3.67
N ARG A 12 -14.80 -1.10 -4.31
CA ARG A 12 -13.92 -2.06 -3.62
C ARG A 12 -12.66 -1.36 -3.12
N VAL A 13 -12.15 -1.77 -1.97
CA VAL A 13 -10.93 -1.20 -1.39
C VAL A 13 -9.87 -2.30 -1.27
N PRO A 14 -9.03 -2.53 -2.30
CA PRO A 14 -8.17 -3.71 -2.38
C PRO A 14 -7.17 -3.85 -1.21
N TYR A 15 -6.73 -2.72 -0.65
CA TYR A 15 -5.90 -2.74 0.56
C TYR A 15 -6.68 -3.31 1.76
N LEU A 16 -7.93 -2.87 1.97
CA LEU A 16 -8.76 -3.32 3.09
C LEU A 16 -9.18 -4.79 2.91
N ASP A 17 -9.49 -5.20 1.69
CA ASP A 17 -9.80 -6.61 1.37
C ASP A 17 -8.65 -7.52 1.84
N TRP A 18 -7.41 -7.18 1.49
CA TRP A 18 -6.23 -7.90 1.96
C TRP A 18 -6.03 -7.79 3.47
N PHE A 19 -6.15 -6.57 4.01
CA PHE A 19 -5.87 -6.28 5.42
C PHE A 19 -6.82 -7.03 6.36
N SER A 20 -8.09 -7.17 5.97
CA SER A 20 -9.12 -7.91 6.72
C SER A 20 -8.85 -9.41 6.82
N GLY A 21 -8.09 -9.98 5.85
CA GLY A 21 -7.72 -11.39 5.83
C GLY A 21 -6.47 -11.73 6.65
N LEU A 22 -5.83 -10.76 7.29
CA LEU A 22 -4.61 -10.98 8.08
C LEU A 22 -4.93 -11.59 9.45
N ASP A 23 -4.03 -12.43 9.96
CA ASP A 23 -4.07 -12.83 11.36
C ASP A 23 -3.85 -11.64 12.30
N SER A 24 -4.25 -11.79 13.57
CA SER A 24 -4.19 -10.70 14.56
C SER A 24 -2.78 -10.14 14.78
N THR A 25 -1.73 -10.94 14.60
CA THR A 25 -0.34 -10.52 14.79
C THR A 25 0.12 -9.65 13.62
N LEU A 26 -0.15 -10.08 12.39
CA LEU A 26 0.16 -9.32 11.19
C LEU A 26 -0.67 -8.04 11.12
N HIS A 27 -1.96 -8.10 11.47
CA HIS A 27 -2.85 -6.95 11.53
C HIS A 27 -2.28 -5.85 12.44
N ARG A 28 -1.94 -6.18 13.70
CA ARG A 28 -1.32 -5.23 14.65
C ARG A 28 0.02 -4.68 14.12
N ALA A 29 0.82 -5.52 13.47
CA ALA A 29 2.10 -5.10 12.92
C ALA A 29 1.95 -4.07 11.80
N VAL A 30 0.95 -4.26 10.92
CA VAL A 30 0.62 -3.32 9.84
C VAL A 30 0.11 -2.00 10.42
N GLN A 31 -0.84 -2.03 11.35
CA GLN A 31 -1.35 -0.82 11.99
C GLN A 31 -0.25 0.00 12.66
N ARG A 32 0.62 -0.65 13.43
CA ARG A 32 1.76 0.02 14.07
C ARG A 32 2.69 0.66 13.05
N ARG A 33 2.91 0.00 11.91
CA ARG A 33 3.74 0.55 10.84
C ARG A 33 3.09 1.77 10.19
N LEU A 34 1.80 1.70 9.89
CA LEU A 34 1.07 2.82 9.29
C LEU A 34 1.05 4.05 10.21
N ARG A 35 0.77 3.88 11.52
CA ARG A 35 0.86 4.97 12.50
C ARG A 35 2.25 5.60 12.55
N ALA A 36 3.31 4.80 12.55
CA ALA A 36 4.68 5.33 12.55
C ALA A 36 5.00 6.16 11.29
N ILE A 37 4.39 5.83 10.16
CA ILE A 37 4.51 6.60 8.91
C ILE A 37 3.70 7.90 9.02
N GLU A 38 2.46 7.84 9.51
CA GLU A 38 1.63 9.04 9.70
C GLU A 38 2.28 10.04 10.65
N ASP A 39 2.72 9.57 11.82
CA ASP A 39 3.22 10.39 12.91
C ASP A 39 4.64 10.93 12.65
N ASN A 40 5.51 10.11 12.08
CA ASN A 40 6.96 10.36 12.08
C ASN A 40 7.65 10.14 10.73
N ASP A 41 6.90 9.95 9.64
CA ASP A 41 7.44 9.63 8.31
C ASP A 41 8.33 8.36 8.30
N HIS A 42 8.12 7.46 9.27
CA HIS A 42 9.01 6.32 9.49
C HIS A 42 8.55 5.07 8.72
N PHE A 43 8.94 4.99 7.45
CA PHE A 43 8.67 3.81 6.60
C PHE A 43 9.53 2.59 6.93
N GLY A 44 10.77 2.77 7.37
CA GLY A 44 11.75 1.69 7.40
C GLY A 44 12.12 1.25 5.97
N LYS A 45 12.12 -0.05 5.67
CA LYS A 45 12.51 -0.55 4.35
C LYS A 45 11.42 -0.32 3.30
N ARG A 46 11.58 0.71 2.47
CA ARG A 46 10.78 0.97 1.27
C ARG A 46 11.63 0.93 0.00
N LYS A 47 11.02 0.59 -1.13
CA LYS A 47 11.62 0.60 -2.47
C LYS A 47 10.78 1.47 -3.40
N ASN A 48 11.40 2.41 -4.12
CA ASN A 48 10.74 3.11 -5.21
C ASN A 48 10.60 2.17 -6.43
N LEU A 49 9.38 2.04 -6.96
CA LEU A 49 9.04 1.20 -8.12
C LEU A 49 8.83 2.04 -9.40
N ARG A 50 9.36 3.26 -9.46
CA ARG A 50 9.23 4.31 -10.49
C ARG A 50 8.04 5.24 -10.28
N GLY A 51 8.30 6.54 -10.47
CA GLY A 51 7.31 7.60 -10.27
C GLY A 51 6.94 7.73 -8.80
N SER A 52 5.65 7.90 -8.53
CA SER A 52 5.07 7.94 -7.18
C SER A 52 4.82 6.56 -6.58
N LEU A 53 5.05 5.45 -7.31
CA LEU A 53 4.77 4.11 -6.82
C LEU A 53 5.91 3.57 -5.94
N HIS A 54 5.56 3.11 -4.74
CA HIS A 54 6.49 2.54 -3.77
C HIS A 54 6.01 1.18 -3.24
N GLU A 55 6.97 0.41 -2.76
CA GLU A 55 6.77 -0.86 -2.06
C GLU A 55 7.38 -0.81 -0.66
N LEU A 56 6.55 -0.94 0.35
CA LEU A 56 6.94 -1.08 1.75
C LEU A 56 7.19 -2.55 2.09
N LYS A 57 8.30 -2.86 2.74
CA LYS A 57 8.65 -4.24 3.16
C LYS A 57 8.84 -4.31 4.67
N PHE A 58 8.10 -5.20 5.32
CA PHE A 58 8.34 -5.53 6.73
C PHE A 58 7.87 -6.94 7.06
N ARG A 59 8.29 -7.45 8.22
CA ARG A 59 7.90 -8.78 8.74
C ARG A 59 8.11 -9.94 7.76
N GLN A 60 9.23 -9.97 7.02
CA GLN A 60 9.61 -10.93 5.94
C GLN A 60 8.58 -11.09 4.80
N VAL A 61 7.31 -11.36 5.12
CA VAL A 61 6.20 -11.65 4.22
C VAL A 61 5.40 -10.41 3.79
N ILE A 62 5.30 -9.35 4.60
CA ILE A 62 4.39 -8.24 4.29
C ILE A 62 4.97 -7.30 3.23
N ARG A 63 4.15 -7.00 2.23
CA ARG A 63 4.34 -5.96 1.21
C ARG A 63 3.12 -5.05 1.21
N ILE A 64 3.35 -3.75 1.18
CA ILE A 64 2.29 -2.76 0.95
C ILE A 64 2.75 -1.90 -0.21
N TYR A 65 1.94 -1.85 -1.26
CA TYR A 65 2.15 -1.00 -2.42
C TYR A 65 1.33 0.27 -2.23
N PHE A 66 2.01 1.40 -2.33
CA PHE A 66 1.39 2.69 -2.09
C PHE A 66 1.93 3.71 -3.08
N ALA A 67 1.17 4.78 -3.26
CA ALA A 67 1.62 5.94 -3.99
C ALA A 67 1.83 7.13 -3.06
N GLU A 68 2.83 7.96 -3.35
CA GLU A 68 3.13 9.18 -2.62
C GLU A 68 2.82 10.40 -3.52
N PHE A 69 1.94 11.29 -3.07
CA PHE A 69 1.50 12.48 -3.79
C PHE A 69 1.26 13.63 -2.81
N ASP A 70 1.82 14.81 -3.06
CA ASP A 70 1.57 16.03 -2.29
C ASP A 70 1.59 15.86 -0.76
N GLY A 71 2.57 15.09 -0.25
CA GLY A 71 2.71 14.82 1.19
C GLY A 71 1.69 13.83 1.78
N GLN A 72 0.94 13.15 0.91
CA GLN A 72 -0.02 12.10 1.25
C GLN A 72 0.42 10.74 0.71
N ILE A 73 -0.09 9.70 1.34
CA ILE A 73 0.14 8.31 0.93
C ILE A 73 -1.20 7.68 0.61
N VAL A 74 -1.29 7.07 -0.57
CA VAL A 74 -2.46 6.30 -1.01
C VAL A 74 -2.10 4.82 -1.02
N LEU A 75 -2.74 4.03 -0.16
CA LEU A 75 -2.56 2.59 -0.08
C LEU A 75 -3.32 1.90 -1.22
N LEU A 76 -2.59 1.26 -2.14
CA LEU A 76 -3.16 0.69 -3.35
C LEU A 76 -3.49 -0.80 -3.19
N LEU A 77 -2.58 -1.53 -2.54
CA LEU A 77 -2.63 -2.99 -2.47
C LEU A 77 -1.72 -3.49 -1.33
N GLY A 78 -2.14 -4.53 -0.64
CA GLY A 78 -1.28 -5.28 0.27
C GLY A 78 -1.05 -6.71 -0.23
N GLY A 79 0.05 -7.31 0.21
CA GLY A 79 0.40 -8.68 -0.15
C GLY A 79 1.24 -9.36 0.93
N SER A 80 1.14 -10.69 0.99
CA SER A 80 1.92 -11.55 1.87
C SER A 80 2.65 -12.61 1.05
N GLY A 81 3.97 -12.52 0.95
CA GLY A 81 4.80 -13.50 0.24
C GLY A 81 5.64 -12.92 -0.90
N LYS A 82 6.52 -13.74 -1.47
CA LYS A 82 7.41 -13.37 -2.59
C LYS A 82 6.93 -13.91 -3.95
N GLN A 83 6.15 -15.00 -3.97
CA GLN A 83 5.91 -15.79 -5.19
C GLN A 83 5.13 -15.06 -6.29
N ASP A 84 4.48 -13.93 -6.00
CA ASP A 84 3.70 -13.16 -6.97
C ASP A 84 4.08 -11.67 -7.04
N GLN A 85 5.29 -11.29 -6.59
CA GLN A 85 5.67 -9.89 -6.44
C GLN A 85 5.49 -9.06 -7.72
N ASP A 86 5.89 -9.58 -8.88
CA ASP A 86 5.77 -8.83 -10.15
C ASP A 86 4.30 -8.64 -10.57
N ARG A 87 3.45 -9.64 -10.31
CA ARG A 87 2.01 -9.55 -10.57
C ARG A 87 1.35 -8.51 -9.65
N GLU A 88 1.73 -8.49 -8.37
CA GLU A 88 1.22 -7.49 -7.42
C GLU A 88 1.71 -6.07 -7.78
N ILE A 89 2.95 -5.93 -8.27
CA ILE A 89 3.45 -4.65 -8.79
C ILE A 89 2.65 -4.19 -10.00
N ALA A 90 2.37 -5.09 -10.96
CA ALA A 90 1.56 -4.77 -12.12
C ALA A 90 0.14 -4.33 -11.73
N LYS A 91 -0.49 -5.05 -10.78
CA LYS A 91 -1.78 -4.71 -10.18
C LYS A 91 -1.75 -3.33 -9.50
N ALA A 92 -0.70 -3.01 -8.75
CA ALA A 92 -0.56 -1.72 -8.09
C ALA A 92 -0.37 -0.58 -9.10
N ARG A 93 0.40 -0.80 -10.17
CA ARG A 93 0.55 0.18 -11.26
C ARG A 93 -0.77 0.48 -11.96
N ALA A 94 -1.58 -0.54 -12.23
CA ALA A 94 -2.89 -0.36 -12.85
C ALA A 94 -3.81 0.51 -11.98
N ARG A 95 -3.90 0.19 -10.68
CA ARG A 95 -4.67 0.96 -9.69
C ARG A 95 -4.19 2.40 -9.57
N LEU A 96 -2.88 2.63 -9.59
CA LEU A 96 -2.31 3.97 -9.58
C LEU A 96 -2.74 4.79 -10.79
N LYS A 97 -2.77 4.18 -11.98
CA LYS A 97 -3.22 4.83 -13.21
C LYS A 97 -4.71 5.19 -13.14
N GLU A 98 -5.54 4.31 -12.59
CA GLU A 98 -6.98 4.56 -12.36
C GLU A 98 -7.16 5.73 -11.39
N PHE A 99 -6.51 5.69 -10.22
CA PHE A 99 -6.55 6.76 -9.21
C PHE A 99 -6.12 8.12 -9.78
N ALA A 100 -5.03 8.16 -10.56
CA ALA A 100 -4.56 9.41 -11.17
C ALA A 100 -5.52 9.94 -12.26
N GLY A 101 -6.34 9.07 -12.86
CA GLY A 101 -7.39 9.48 -13.79
C GLY A 101 -8.64 10.01 -13.09
N GLN A 102 -8.94 9.54 -11.87
CA GLN A 102 -10.06 9.99 -11.04
C GLN A 102 -9.81 11.35 -10.38
N ASN A 103 -8.54 11.68 -10.09
CA ASN A 103 -8.14 12.92 -9.41
C ASN A 103 -7.69 14.04 -10.37
N ARG A 104 -8.16 14.03 -11.61
CA ARG A 104 -7.99 15.11 -12.59
C ARG A 104 -9.27 15.91 -12.72
#